data_AF-A0A3S4J883-F1
#
_entry.id   AF-A0A3S4J883-F1
#
_cell.length_a   1.000
_cell.length_b   1.000
_cell.length_c   1.000
_cell.angle_alpha   90.00
_cell.angle_beta   90.00
_cell.angle_gamma   90.00
#
_symmetry.space_group_name_H-M   'P 1'
#
loop_
_entity.id
_entity.type
_entity.pdbx_description
1 polymer ?
#
loop_
_entity_poly.entity_id
_entity_poly.type
_entity_poly.pdbx_seq_one_letter_code
_entity_poly.pdbx_strand_id
1 'polypeptide(L)'
;MAYKVFHDSELHTLHRRHNAASAHQALEWLKAGHFPSLNIDIIYGIPGQTHASLTESLHQALVYQPEELFLYPLYNMPRQENMHSYYVLARDLFTQRGLHPNVHAPFRP
;
A
#
# COMPACT_ATOMS: atom_id res chain seq x y z
N MET A 1 -1.36 -13.45 1.16
CA MET A 1 -1.21 -12.00 1.38
C MET A 1 -0.24 -11.46 0.35
N ALA A 2 -0.69 -10.51 -0.46
CA ALA A 2 0.10 -9.90 -1.52
C ALA A 2 0.27 -8.41 -1.18
N TYR A 3 1.39 -8.08 -0.56
CA TYR A 3 1.79 -6.70 -0.28
C TYR A 3 2.24 -6.02 -1.58
N LYS A 4 1.74 -4.82 -1.85
CA LYS A 4 1.96 -4.08 -3.09
C LYS A 4 2.74 -2.81 -2.78
N VAL A 5 3.93 -2.71 -3.36
CA VAL A 5 4.77 -1.52 -3.39
C VAL A 5 4.93 -1.16 -4.86
N PHE A 6 4.60 0.08 -5.22
CA PHE A 6 4.50 0.49 -6.63
C PHE A 6 5.74 1.23 -7.14
N HIS A 7 6.75 1.43 -6.27
CA HIS A 7 8.01 2.07 -6.63
C HIS A 7 9.17 1.07 -6.57
N ASP A 8 9.92 0.95 -7.67
CA ASP A 8 11.04 0.02 -7.77
C ASP A 8 12.19 0.35 -6.79
N SER A 9 12.40 1.63 -6.47
CA SER A 9 13.38 2.05 -5.44
C SER A 9 13.03 1.52 -4.06
N GLU A 10 11.75 1.51 -3.70
CA GLU A 10 11.24 0.97 -2.43
C GLU A 10 11.33 -0.56 -2.41
N LEU A 11 11.02 -1.22 -3.54
CA LEU A 11 11.16 -2.68 -3.70
C LEU A 11 12.62 -3.15 -3.56
N HIS A 12 13.56 -2.40 -4.14
CA HIS A 12 14.99 -2.66 -4.00
C HIS A 12 15.44 -2.56 -2.53
N THR A 13 14.99 -1.53 -1.82
CA THR A 13 15.27 -1.36 -0.38
C THR A 13 14.72 -2.50 0.47
N LEU A 14 13.59 -3.09 0.07
CA LEU A 14 13.00 -4.25 0.74
C LEU A 14 13.66 -5.58 0.37
N HIS A 15 14.69 -5.58 -0.49
CA HIS A 15 15.29 -6.79 -1.08
C HIS A 15 14.27 -7.75 -1.70
N ARG A 16 13.12 -7.25 -2.14
CA ARG A 16 12.07 -8.08 -2.75
C ARG A 16 12.40 -8.26 -4.24
N ARG A 17 12.37 -9.52 -4.70
CA ARG A 17 12.63 -9.89 -6.10
C ARG A 17 11.44 -9.64 -7.05
N HIS A 18 10.31 -9.16 -6.53
CA HIS A 18 9.13 -8.85 -7.35
C HIS A 18 9.23 -7.38 -7.79
N ASN A 19 9.16 -7.12 -9.10
CA ASN A 19 9.12 -5.77 -9.65
C ASN A 19 7.69 -5.21 -9.68
N ALA A 20 7.55 -3.87 -9.75
CA ALA A 20 6.23 -3.23 -9.81
C ALA A 20 5.38 -3.75 -11.00
N ALA A 21 6.02 -4.08 -12.12
CA ALA A 21 5.35 -4.63 -13.30
C ALA A 21 4.60 -5.95 -13.03
N SER A 22 5.22 -6.88 -12.29
CA SER A 22 4.57 -8.13 -11.89
C SER A 22 3.38 -7.89 -10.95
N ALA A 23 3.48 -6.85 -10.12
CA ALA A 23 2.42 -6.47 -9.21
C ALA A 23 1.20 -5.92 -9.96
N HIS A 24 1.39 -5.07 -10.97
CA HIS A 24 0.34 -4.60 -11.88
C HIS A 24 -0.27 -5.72 -12.70
N GLN A 25 0.55 -6.59 -13.31
CA GLN A 25 0.05 -7.69 -14.13
C GLN A 25 -0.83 -8.66 -13.32
N ALA A 26 -0.45 -8.96 -12.08
CA ALA A 26 -1.28 -9.76 -11.19
C ALA A 26 -2.62 -9.07 -10.86
N LEU A 27 -2.64 -7.74 -10.69
CA LEU A 27 -3.86 -6.99 -10.43
C LEU A 27 -4.79 -6.96 -11.66
N GLU A 28 -4.23 -6.80 -12.86
CA GLU A 28 -5.00 -6.92 -14.11
C GLU A 28 -5.62 -8.31 -14.28
N TRP A 29 -4.88 -9.38 -13.97
CA TRP A 29 -5.41 -10.73 -14.02
C TRP A 29 -6.50 -10.98 -12.98
N LEU A 30 -6.34 -10.47 -11.77
CA LEU A 30 -7.38 -10.57 -10.73
C LEU A 30 -8.64 -9.80 -11.16
N LYS A 31 -8.49 -8.62 -11.75
CA LYS A 31 -9.62 -7.85 -12.28
C LYS A 31 -10.33 -8.57 -13.43
N ALA A 32 -9.57 -9.15 -14.36
CA ALA A 32 -10.12 -9.91 -15.48
C ALA A 32 -10.75 -11.25 -15.06
N GLY A 33 -10.25 -11.85 -13.98
CA GLY A 33 -10.68 -13.15 -13.48
C GLY A 33 -12.04 -13.17 -12.76
N HIS A 34 -12.68 -12.01 -12.57
CA HIS A 34 -13.95 -11.87 -11.84
C HIS A 34 -13.92 -12.55 -10.46
N PHE A 35 -12.80 -12.43 -9.74
CA PHE A 35 -12.72 -12.93 -8.38
C PHE A 35 -13.74 -12.20 -7.50
N PRO A 36 -14.39 -12.89 -6.56
CA PRO A 36 -15.49 -12.32 -5.76
C PRO A 36 -15.03 -11.25 -4.76
N SER A 37 -13.73 -11.18 -4.47
CA SER A 37 -13.13 -10.10 -3.69
C SER A 37 -11.66 -9.89 -4.07
N LEU A 38 -11.27 -8.62 -4.14
CA LEU A 38 -9.93 -8.12 -4.34
C LEU A 38 -9.48 -7.34 -3.11
N ASN A 39 -8.45 -7.89 -2.45
CA ASN A 39 -7.84 -7.26 -1.30
C ASN A 39 -6.46 -6.73 -1.68
N ILE A 40 -6.16 -5.48 -1.32
CA ILE A 40 -4.86 -4.85 -1.57
C ILE A 40 -4.19 -4.45 -0.25
N ASP A 41 -3.00 -5.00 -0.01
CA ASP A 41 -2.18 -4.68 1.16
C ASP A 41 -1.11 -3.64 0.77
N ILE A 42 -1.07 -2.50 1.46
CA ILE A 42 -0.10 -1.41 1.23
C ILE A 42 0.82 -1.27 2.44
N ILE A 43 2.13 -1.20 2.16
CA ILE A 43 3.16 -1.00 3.18
C ILE A 43 3.63 0.46 3.15
N TYR A 44 3.65 1.11 4.32
CA TYR A 44 4.23 2.43 4.49
C TYR A 44 5.45 2.40 5.42
N GLY A 45 6.29 3.43 5.32
CA GLY A 45 7.51 3.54 6.13
C GLY A 45 8.71 2.80 5.60
N ILE A 46 8.77 2.61 4.29
CA ILE A 46 9.93 2.02 3.62
C ILE A 46 11.06 3.08 3.60
N PRO A 47 12.33 2.73 3.90
CA PRO A 47 13.41 3.70 3.80
C PRO A 47 13.51 4.28 2.38
N GLY A 48 13.54 5.60 2.28
CA GLY A 48 13.49 6.33 1.00
C GLY A 48 12.09 6.57 0.44
N GLN A 49 11.03 6.00 1.04
CA GLN A 49 9.65 6.36 0.70
C GLN A 49 9.41 7.82 1.04
N THR A 50 8.59 8.49 0.23
CA THR A 50 8.18 9.88 0.38
C THR A 50 6.65 9.97 0.48
N HIS A 51 6.12 11.13 0.86
CA HIS A 51 4.66 11.32 0.86
C HIS A 51 4.11 11.21 -0.56
N ALA A 52 4.81 11.75 -1.55
CA ALA A 52 4.42 11.64 -2.96
C ALA A 52 4.39 10.19 -3.45
N SER A 53 5.43 9.39 -3.13
CA SER A 53 5.47 7.98 -3.57
C SER A 53 4.43 7.11 -2.87
N LEU A 54 4.12 7.40 -1.60
CA LEU A 54 3.00 6.76 -0.90
C LEU A 54 1.66 7.18 -1.52
N THR A 55 1.41 8.48 -1.73
CA THR A 55 0.17 8.98 -2.36
C THR A 55 -0.07 8.34 -3.71
N GLU A 56 0.96 8.24 -4.56
CA GLU A 56 0.85 7.57 -5.86
C GLU A 56 0.48 6.09 -5.70
N SER A 57 1.14 5.37 -4.78
CA SER A 57 0.83 3.97 -4.46
C SER A 57 -0.62 3.77 -4.03
N LEU A 58 -1.16 4.69 -3.21
CA LEU A 58 -2.55 4.68 -2.77
C LEU A 58 -3.50 4.94 -3.95
N HIS A 59 -3.19 5.91 -4.81
CA HIS A 59 -4.00 6.18 -6.01
C HIS A 59 -4.04 5.01 -6.97
N GLN A 60 -2.90 4.37 -7.24
CA GLN A 60 -2.82 3.18 -8.09
C GLN A 60 -3.67 2.04 -7.53
N ALA A 61 -3.58 1.76 -6.23
CA ALA A 61 -4.43 0.75 -5.59
C ALA A 61 -5.92 1.01 -5.79
N LEU A 62 -6.35 2.28 -5.71
CA LEU A 62 -7.75 2.66 -5.84
C LEU A 62 -8.30 2.54 -7.27
N VAL A 63 -7.47 2.56 -8.31
CA VAL A 63 -7.89 2.32 -9.70
C VAL A 63 -8.49 0.91 -9.87
N TYR A 64 -8.05 -0.03 -9.04
CA TYR A 64 -8.52 -1.41 -9.05
C TYR A 64 -9.83 -1.63 -8.29
N GLN A 65 -10.37 -0.60 -7.62
CA GLN A 65 -11.60 -0.65 -6.84
C GLN A 65 -11.67 -1.86 -5.89
N PRO A 66 -10.65 -2.05 -5.01
CA PRO A 66 -10.64 -3.20 -4.12
C PRO A 66 -11.78 -3.14 -3.11
N GLU A 67 -12.36 -4.29 -2.77
CA GLU A 67 -13.35 -4.42 -1.71
C GLU A 67 -12.73 -4.15 -0.33
N GLU A 68 -11.48 -4.59 -0.12
CA GLU A 68 -10.74 -4.32 1.11
C GLU A 68 -9.35 -3.76 0.83
N LEU A 69 -8.97 -2.76 1.62
CA LEU A 69 -7.64 -2.18 1.60
C LEU A 69 -7.03 -2.20 3.01
N PHE A 70 -5.82 -2.73 3.10
CA PHE A 70 -5.08 -2.84 4.34
C PHE A 70 -3.82 -1.97 4.32
N LEU A 71 -3.56 -1.28 5.44
CA LEU A 71 -2.37 -0.45 5.63
C LEU A 71 -1.50 -1.02 6.74
N TYR A 72 -0.22 -1.26 6.43
CA TYR A 72 0.76 -1.80 7.37
C TYR A 72 2.02 -0.93 7.43
N PRO A 73 2.54 -0.57 8.62
CA PRO A 73 3.88 -0.04 8.71
C PRO A 73 4.91 -1.15 8.46
N LEU A 74 6.07 -0.78 7.91
CA LEU A 74 7.19 -1.69 7.76
C LEU A 74 7.81 -2.00 9.14
N TYR A 75 7.65 -3.25 9.61
CA TYR A 75 8.11 -3.65 10.96
C TYR A 75 9.53 -4.25 10.99
N ASN A 76 10.03 -4.79 9.88
CA ASN A 76 11.29 -5.53 9.83
C ASN A 76 12.53 -4.66 9.54
N MET A 77 12.36 -3.33 9.53
CA MET A 77 13.41 -2.34 9.28
C MET A 77 13.30 -1.22 10.32
N PRO A 78 14.35 -0.39 10.50
CA PRO A 78 14.29 0.75 11.40
C PRO A 78 13.08 1.64 11.10
N ARG A 79 12.32 1.98 12.15
CA ARG A 79 11.16 2.84 12.05
C ARG A 79 11.59 4.22 11.53
N GLN A 80 10.92 4.71 10.49
CA GLN A 80 11.18 6.05 9.99
C GLN A 80 10.48 7.09 10.88
N GLU A 81 11.06 8.27 11.05
CA GLU A 81 10.52 9.33 11.93
C GLU A 81 9.11 9.78 11.50
N ASN A 82 8.82 9.72 10.20
CA ASN A 82 7.57 10.15 9.58
C ASN A 82 6.45 9.08 9.57
N MET A 83 6.52 8.05 10.43
CA MET A 83 5.47 7.01 10.48
C MET A 83 4.07 7.56 10.69
N HIS A 84 3.94 8.52 11.61
CA HIS A 84 2.63 9.08 11.93
C HIS A 84 2.07 9.88 10.75
N SER A 85 2.90 10.65 10.06
CA SER A 85 2.44 11.46 8.93
C SER A 85 2.04 10.59 7.73
N TYR A 86 2.74 9.48 7.47
CA TYR A 86 2.31 8.51 6.45
C TYR A 86 0.98 7.84 6.76
N TYR A 87 0.77 7.49 8.03
CA TYR A 87 -0.50 6.94 8.47
C TYR A 87 -1.64 7.96 8.27
N VAL A 88 -1.46 9.20 8.71
CA VAL A 88 -2.46 10.27 8.57
C VAL A 88 -2.77 10.54 7.10
N LEU A 89 -1.74 10.67 6.25
CA LEU A 89 -1.88 10.87 4.81
C LEU A 89 -2.75 9.77 4.18
N ALA A 90 -2.41 8.50 4.44
CA ALA A 90 -3.12 7.38 3.85
C ALA A 90 -4.56 7.29 4.36
N ARG A 91 -4.77 7.45 5.66
CA ARG A 91 -6.10 7.47 6.29
C ARG A 91 -6.99 8.55 5.69
N ASP A 92 -6.48 9.77 5.57
CA ASP A 92 -7.25 10.93 5.12
C ASP A 92 -7.64 10.78 3.64
N LEU A 93 -6.71 10.30 2.80
CA LEU A 93 -6.96 10.03 1.38
C LEU A 93 -8.08 9.00 1.20
N PHE A 94 -8.09 7.93 2.00
CA PHE A 94 -9.16 6.93 1.93
C PHE A 94 -10.49 7.44 2.47
N THR A 95 -10.46 8.17 3.58
CA THR A 95 -11.67 8.74 4.19
C THR A 95 -12.36 9.71 3.23
N GLN A 96 -11.60 10.53 2.49
CA GLN A 96 -12.14 11.43 1.45
C GLN A 96 -12.83 10.68 0.31
N ARG A 97 -12.52 9.41 0.09
CA ARG A 97 -13.17 8.55 -0.92
C ARG A 97 -14.25 7.64 -0.35
N GLY A 98 -14.66 7.85 0.91
CA GLY A 98 -15.66 7.02 1.59
C GLY A 98 -15.16 5.61 1.93
N LEU A 99 -13.85 5.38 1.85
CA LEU A 99 -13.23 4.11 2.20
C LEU A 99 -12.70 4.17 3.63
N HIS A 100 -13.00 3.13 4.40
CA HIS A 100 -12.45 2.94 5.73
C HIS A 100 -11.38 1.84 5.66
N PRO A 101 -10.09 2.20 5.55
CA PRO A 101 -9.02 1.20 5.43
C PRO A 101 -8.96 0.37 6.71
N ASN A 102 -8.78 -0.94 6.57
CA ASN A 102 -8.49 -1.81 7.70
C ASN A 102 -7.03 -1.61 8.09
N VAL A 103 -6.79 -0.70 9.03
CA VAL A 103 -5.44 -0.34 9.45
C VAL A 103 -4.98 -1.25 10.58
N HIS A 104 -3.95 -2.05 10.31
CA HIS A 104 -3.16 -2.74 11.33
C HIS A 104 -1.95 -1.89 11.71
N ALA A 105 -2.22 -0.70 12.25
CA ALA A 105 -1.20 0.16 12.84
C ALA A 105 -1.18 -0.05 14.37
N PRO A 106 -0.01 0.08 15.02
CA PRO A 106 0.10 0.12 16.48
C PRO A 106 -0.48 1.42 17.08
N PHE A 107 -1.09 2.27 16.26
CA PHE A 107 -1.60 3.60 16.62
C PHE A 107 -3.13 3.63 16.79
N ARG A 108 -3.78 2.49 17.05
CA ARG A 108 -5.12 2.57 17.64
C ARG A 108 -4.98 3.25 19.01
N PRO A 109 -5.82 4.24 19.35
CA PRO A 109 -5.83 4.81 20.69
C PRO A 109 -6.09 3.73 21.75
#